data_AF-A0A167ARC8-F1
#
_entry.id   AF-A0A167ARC8-F1
#
_cell.length_a   1.000
_cell.length_b   1.000
_cell.length_c   1.000
_cell.angle_alpha   90.00
_cell.angle_beta   90.00
_cell.angle_gamma   90.00
#
_symmetry.space_group_name_H-M   'P 1'
#
loop_
_entity.id
_entity.type
_entity.pdbx_description
1 polymer ?
#
loop_
_entity_poly.entity_id
_entity_poly.type
_entity_poly.pdbx_seq_one_letter_code
_entity_poly.pdbx_strand_id
1 'polypeptide(L)'
;MKKFIHATSLFFAAVSSSTSFANTDLVDVDQMLAQTFELIANNENRAAIDNLNWLAKHGVSHDPRFHSALINTMQDLWFDFARSYAPAWKSYHAVYNTAQQSLTLAPQNCAAFDIALSYSQQPHHATNHITYLEQTEQQFPATWQRCWTLPASFKAIEFISEPLITQYVGDLSDHFKLHIVDDLNATYRDCDNLPDESLALECKDEHKQKLLDASVMYRDAAMAIHDDISEAGRIGGHTIGLFLEWQAYDNRN
;
A
#
# COMPACT_ATOMS: atom_id res chain seq x y z
N MET A 1 -13.01 67.51 -35.08
CA MET A 1 -13.43 66.41 -35.98
C MET A 1 -12.24 65.51 -36.28
N LYS A 2 -12.30 64.24 -35.84
CA LYS A 2 -11.92 63.03 -36.60
C LYS A 2 -12.06 61.82 -35.66
N LYS A 3 -13.09 61.01 -35.94
CA LYS A 3 -13.30 59.66 -35.39
C LYS A 3 -12.40 58.69 -36.15
N PHE A 4 -11.74 57.77 -35.46
CA PHE A 4 -11.24 56.49 -35.99
C PHE A 4 -11.25 55.50 -34.81
N ILE A 5 -12.36 54.79 -34.58
CA ILE A 5 -12.64 53.43 -35.07
C ILE A 5 -11.48 52.48 -34.78
N HIS A 6 -11.60 51.74 -33.67
CA HIS A 6 -10.84 50.51 -33.43
C HIS A 6 -11.31 49.46 -34.43
N ALA A 7 -10.40 49.03 -35.31
CA ALA A 7 -10.62 47.87 -36.16
C ALA A 7 -10.24 46.62 -35.36
N THR A 8 -11.26 45.88 -34.94
CA THR A 8 -11.18 44.52 -34.43
C THR A 8 -10.73 43.61 -35.57
N SER A 9 -9.50 43.12 -35.54
CA SER A 9 -9.08 42.01 -36.40
C SER A 9 -9.35 40.69 -35.70
N LEU A 10 -10.52 40.13 -35.99
CA LEU A 10 -10.83 38.71 -35.86
C LEU A 10 -9.84 37.92 -36.72
N PHE A 11 -9.01 37.08 -36.08
CA PHE A 11 -8.38 35.95 -36.76
C PHE A 11 -9.11 34.67 -36.34
N PHE A 12 -10.01 34.25 -37.22
CA PHE A 12 -10.57 32.90 -37.27
C PHE A 12 -9.71 32.04 -38.20
N ALA A 13 -9.65 30.75 -37.85
CA ALA A 13 -9.09 29.61 -38.59
C ALA A 13 -7.55 29.54 -38.66
N ALA A 14 -6.90 28.42 -38.37
CA ALA A 14 -7.34 27.06 -38.65
C ALA A 14 -7.19 26.12 -37.45
N VAL A 15 -8.24 25.33 -37.21
CA VAL A 15 -8.17 24.05 -36.52
C VAL A 15 -7.36 23.13 -37.42
N SER A 16 -6.08 22.96 -37.11
CA SER A 16 -5.30 21.86 -37.65
C SER A 16 -5.67 20.61 -36.86
N SER A 17 -6.79 20.01 -37.23
CA SER A 17 -7.06 18.60 -36.96
C SER A 17 -6.07 17.78 -37.77
N SER A 18 -4.84 17.67 -37.28
CA SER A 18 -3.96 16.57 -37.65
C SER A 18 -4.39 15.36 -36.83
N THR A 19 -5.36 14.63 -37.37
CA THR A 19 -5.53 13.20 -37.09
C THR A 19 -4.24 12.49 -37.53
N SER A 20 -3.24 12.48 -36.65
CA SER A 20 -2.30 11.38 -36.61
C SER A 20 -2.87 10.41 -35.59
N PHE A 21 -3.79 9.56 -36.05
CA PHE A 21 -3.84 8.19 -35.54
C PHE A 21 -2.51 7.55 -35.95
N ALA A 22 -1.43 7.92 -35.27
CA ALA A 22 -0.31 7.02 -35.13
C ALA A 22 -0.90 5.82 -34.41
N ASN A 23 -0.66 4.61 -34.93
CA ASN A 23 -0.92 3.38 -34.22
C ASN A 23 -0.31 3.51 -32.82
N THR A 24 -1.08 3.92 -31.82
CA THR A 24 -0.79 3.59 -30.44
C THR A 24 -1.12 2.13 -30.39
N ASP A 25 -0.12 1.30 -30.68
CA ASP A 25 -0.12 -0.07 -30.17
C ASP A 25 -0.62 0.04 -28.73
N LEU A 26 -1.71 -0.68 -28.44
CA LEU A 26 -2.26 -0.72 -27.09
C LEU A 26 -1.09 -1.05 -26.17
N VAL A 27 -0.66 -0.07 -25.37
CA VAL A 27 0.45 -0.27 -24.45
C VAL A 27 -0.06 -1.27 -23.43
N ASP A 28 0.46 -2.49 -23.52
CA ASP A 28 0.22 -3.53 -22.55
C ASP A 28 1.06 -3.21 -21.30
N VAL A 29 0.38 -2.72 -20.26
CA VAL A 29 1.00 -2.32 -19.00
C VAL A 29 1.62 -3.50 -18.26
N ASP A 30 1.06 -4.70 -18.42
CA ASP A 30 1.57 -5.93 -17.80
C ASP A 30 2.83 -6.39 -18.54
N GLN A 31 2.83 -6.31 -19.87
CA GLN A 31 4.03 -6.58 -20.66
C GLN A 31 5.15 -5.58 -20.34
N MET A 32 4.85 -4.30 -20.20
CA MET A 32 5.84 -3.28 -19.82
C MET A 32 6.38 -3.50 -18.40
N LEU A 33 5.54 -3.92 -17.46
CA LEU A 33 6.00 -4.32 -16.13
C LEU A 33 6.92 -5.54 -16.20
N ALA A 34 6.56 -6.57 -16.97
CA ALA A 34 7.41 -7.75 -17.17
C ALA A 34 8.78 -7.38 -17.80
N GLN A 35 8.79 -6.53 -18.82
CA GLN A 35 10.03 -6.00 -19.41
C GLN A 35 10.86 -5.23 -18.38
N THR A 36 10.22 -4.53 -17.44
CA THR A 36 10.93 -3.81 -16.38
C THR A 36 11.72 -4.75 -15.46
N PHE A 37 11.16 -5.92 -15.13
CA PHE A 37 11.90 -6.95 -14.39
C PHE A 37 13.14 -7.41 -15.18
N GLU A 38 13.01 -7.66 -16.48
CA GLU A 38 14.13 -8.08 -17.34
C GLU A 38 15.21 -7.00 -17.41
N LEU A 39 14.83 -5.74 -17.58
CA LEU A 39 15.78 -4.62 -17.61
C LEU A 39 16.57 -4.49 -16.31
N ILE A 40 15.93 -4.68 -15.16
CA ILE A 40 16.61 -4.66 -13.86
C ILE A 40 17.59 -5.84 -13.75
N ALA A 41 17.15 -7.05 -14.12
CA ALA A 41 18.00 -8.25 -14.09
C ALA A 41 19.23 -8.12 -15.00
N ASN A 42 19.09 -7.42 -16.14
CA ASN A 42 20.15 -7.18 -17.12
C ASN A 42 21.01 -5.93 -16.82
N ASN A 43 20.81 -5.27 -15.67
CA ASN A 43 21.48 -4.01 -15.29
C ASN A 43 21.24 -2.84 -16.28
N GLU A 44 20.14 -2.87 -17.02
CA GLU A 44 19.69 -1.77 -17.89
C GLU A 44 18.95 -0.69 -17.08
N ASN A 45 19.61 -0.22 -16.02
CA ASN A 45 19.01 0.54 -14.92
C ASN A 45 18.26 1.81 -15.35
N ARG A 46 18.74 2.50 -16.39
CA ARG A 46 18.10 3.72 -16.88
C ARG A 46 16.76 3.44 -17.55
N ALA A 47 16.72 2.43 -18.42
CA ALA A 47 15.50 2.01 -19.10
C ALA A 47 14.49 1.46 -18.08
N ALA A 48 14.95 0.72 -17.08
CA ALA A 48 14.12 0.26 -15.97
C ALA A 48 13.46 1.42 -15.21
N ILE A 49 14.23 2.46 -14.82
CA ILE A 49 13.67 3.66 -14.20
C ILE A 49 12.64 4.34 -15.12
N ASP A 50 12.94 4.46 -16.41
CA ASP A 50 12.06 5.13 -17.36
C ASP A 50 10.71 4.39 -17.48
N ASN A 51 10.73 3.06 -17.52
CA ASN A 51 9.51 2.24 -17.49
C ASN A 51 8.74 2.39 -16.17
N LEU A 52 9.42 2.31 -15.01
CA LEU A 52 8.79 2.48 -13.70
C LEU A 52 8.09 3.85 -13.57
N ASN A 53 8.76 4.91 -14.01
CA ASN A 53 8.18 6.26 -14.04
C ASN A 53 6.96 6.35 -14.96
N TRP A 54 7.03 5.74 -16.14
CA TRP A 54 5.92 5.73 -17.07
C TRP A 54 4.72 4.97 -16.48
N LEU A 55 4.95 3.76 -15.94
CA LEU A 55 3.92 2.92 -15.33
C LEU A 55 3.26 3.60 -14.13
N ALA A 56 4.01 4.25 -13.23
CA ALA A 56 3.44 5.00 -12.12
C ALA A 56 2.53 6.14 -12.59
N LYS A 57 2.91 6.83 -13.67
CA LYS A 57 2.18 8.02 -14.13
C LYS A 57 1.00 7.68 -15.04
N HIS A 58 1.11 6.60 -15.81
CA HIS A 58 0.21 6.30 -16.92
C HIS A 58 -0.47 4.94 -16.80
N GLY A 59 0.09 3.98 -16.06
CA GLY A 59 -0.39 2.60 -16.00
C GLY A 59 -1.88 2.49 -15.68
N VAL A 60 -2.33 3.09 -14.58
CA VAL A 60 -3.75 3.05 -14.16
C VAL A 60 -4.67 3.79 -15.15
N SER A 61 -4.18 4.85 -15.80
CA SER A 61 -4.97 5.56 -16.82
C SER A 61 -5.14 4.77 -18.11
N HIS A 62 -4.19 3.89 -18.42
CA HIS A 62 -4.22 2.98 -19.57
C HIS A 62 -5.01 1.70 -19.26
N ASP A 63 -4.83 1.12 -18.08
CA ASP A 63 -5.64 0.01 -17.57
C ASP A 63 -5.94 0.22 -16.07
N PRO A 64 -7.20 0.53 -15.69
CA PRO A 64 -7.58 0.69 -14.29
C PRO A 64 -7.30 -0.53 -13.41
N ARG A 65 -7.24 -1.74 -13.98
CA ARG A 65 -6.92 -2.98 -13.24
C ARG A 65 -5.46 -3.03 -12.81
N PHE A 66 -4.60 -2.24 -13.44
CA PHE A 66 -3.18 -2.13 -13.08
C PHE A 66 -2.96 -1.53 -11.70
N HIS A 67 -3.97 -0.87 -11.09
CA HIS A 67 -3.84 -0.29 -9.75
C HIS A 67 -3.32 -1.29 -8.72
N SER A 68 -3.83 -2.53 -8.73
CA SER A 68 -3.34 -3.56 -7.80
C SER A 68 -1.88 -3.94 -8.07
N ALA A 69 -1.45 -4.03 -9.33
CA ALA A 69 -0.06 -4.34 -9.68
C ALA A 69 0.89 -3.17 -9.34
N LEU A 70 0.44 -1.93 -9.53
CA LEU A 70 1.16 -0.72 -9.13
C LEU A 70 1.45 -0.74 -7.61
N ILE A 71 0.43 -1.00 -6.80
CA ILE A 71 0.51 -0.95 -5.34
C ILE A 71 1.30 -2.14 -4.76
N ASN A 72 1.07 -3.36 -5.26
CA ASN A 72 1.60 -4.57 -4.62
C ASN A 72 2.88 -5.13 -5.26
N THR A 73 3.13 -4.86 -6.55
CA THR A 73 4.23 -5.50 -7.28
C THR A 73 5.26 -4.48 -7.71
N MET A 74 4.82 -3.40 -8.34
CA MET A 74 5.72 -2.40 -8.89
C MET A 74 6.42 -1.60 -7.77
N GLN A 75 5.71 -1.28 -6.69
CA GLN A 75 6.27 -0.55 -5.56
C GLN A 75 7.39 -1.34 -4.86
N ASP A 76 7.18 -2.63 -4.58
CA ASP A 76 8.20 -3.50 -3.99
C ASP A 76 9.42 -3.65 -4.92
N LEU A 77 9.18 -3.93 -6.21
CA LEU A 77 10.24 -3.99 -7.22
C LEU A 77 11.07 -2.70 -7.24
N TRP A 78 10.40 -1.55 -7.22
CA TRP A 78 11.07 -0.25 -7.27
C TRP A 78 11.86 0.01 -6.00
N PHE A 79 11.31 -0.31 -4.83
CA PHE A 79 11.98 -0.14 -3.55
C PHE A 79 13.27 -0.95 -3.49
N ASP A 80 13.23 -2.23 -3.89
CA ASP A 80 14.41 -3.08 -3.93
C ASP A 80 15.43 -2.63 -4.98
N PHE A 81 14.95 -2.23 -6.17
CA PHE A 81 15.82 -1.68 -7.20
C PHE A 81 16.49 -0.38 -6.75
N ALA A 82 15.81 0.46 -5.97
CA ALA A 82 16.40 1.69 -5.44
C ALA A 82 17.51 1.43 -4.41
N ARG A 83 17.48 0.29 -3.70
CA ARG A 83 18.59 -0.13 -2.82
C ARG A 83 19.88 -0.43 -3.60
N SER A 84 19.77 -0.92 -4.83
CA SER A 84 20.94 -1.25 -5.69
C SER A 84 21.31 -0.15 -6.68
N TYR A 85 20.37 0.74 -7.03
CA TYR A 85 20.59 1.85 -7.96
C TYR A 85 20.08 3.18 -7.39
N ALA A 86 20.98 3.94 -6.76
CA ALA A 86 20.66 5.16 -6.03
C ALA A 86 19.81 6.21 -6.79
N PRO A 87 19.96 6.43 -8.11
CA PRO A 87 19.09 7.37 -8.84
C PRO A 87 17.59 7.02 -8.80
N ALA A 88 17.23 5.74 -8.60
CA ALA A 88 15.85 5.32 -8.50
C ALA A 88 15.15 5.80 -7.23
N TRP A 89 15.89 6.17 -6.18
CA TRP A 89 15.31 6.77 -4.97
C TRP A 89 14.60 8.08 -5.27
N LYS A 90 15.21 8.94 -6.09
CA LYS A 90 14.64 10.27 -6.38
C LYS A 90 13.26 10.17 -7.01
N SER A 91 13.10 9.26 -7.98
CA SER A 91 11.81 9.02 -8.62
C SER A 91 10.82 8.31 -7.70
N TYR A 92 11.28 7.34 -6.90
CA TYR A 92 10.46 6.69 -5.88
C TYR A 92 9.84 7.71 -4.91
N HIS A 93 10.64 8.61 -4.34
CA HIS A 93 10.15 9.68 -3.46
C HIS A 93 9.21 10.66 -4.18
N ALA A 94 9.43 10.93 -5.47
CA ALA A 94 8.58 11.82 -6.25
C ALA A 94 7.14 11.27 -6.39
N VAL A 95 6.97 9.95 -6.51
CA VAL A 95 5.65 9.31 -6.55
C VAL A 95 4.91 9.52 -5.23
N TYR A 96 5.56 9.23 -4.09
CA TYR A 96 4.99 9.48 -2.76
C TYR A 96 4.58 10.95 -2.57
N ASN A 97 5.46 11.90 -2.90
CA ASN A 97 5.17 13.32 -2.75
C ASN A 97 3.97 13.78 -3.61
N THR A 98 3.83 13.21 -4.80
CA THR A 98 2.69 13.50 -5.69
C THR A 98 1.38 12.96 -5.10
N ALA A 99 1.41 11.77 -4.50
CA ALA A 99 0.26 11.19 -3.81
C ALA A 99 -0.15 12.04 -2.60
N GLN A 100 0.82 12.41 -1.75
CA GLN A 100 0.61 13.31 -0.60
C GLN A 100 0.02 14.67 -0.98
N GLN A 101 0.54 15.28 -2.05
CA GLN A 101 -0.04 16.52 -2.57
C GLN A 101 -1.48 16.33 -3.04
N SER A 102 -1.77 15.19 -3.69
CA SER A 102 -3.12 14.86 -4.14
C SER A 102 -4.09 14.67 -2.97
N LEU A 103 -3.64 14.04 -1.88
CA LEU A 103 -4.43 13.90 -0.65
C LEU A 103 -4.70 15.26 0.00
N THR A 104 -3.71 16.16 0.04
CA THR A 104 -3.90 17.51 0.58
C THR A 104 -4.97 18.30 -0.18
N LEU A 105 -5.07 18.10 -1.50
CA LEU A 105 -6.07 18.75 -2.35
C LEU A 105 -7.45 18.05 -2.28
N ALA A 106 -7.46 16.73 -2.15
CA ALA A 106 -8.66 15.91 -2.11
C ALA A 106 -8.47 14.73 -1.14
N PRO A 107 -8.78 14.92 0.16
CA PRO A 107 -8.62 13.89 1.19
C PRO A 107 -9.48 12.63 1.01
N GLN A 108 -10.37 12.57 0.03
CA GLN A 108 -11.19 11.39 -0.27
C GLN A 108 -10.65 10.59 -1.48
N ASN A 109 -9.47 10.93 -1.98
CA ASN A 109 -8.87 10.28 -3.14
C ASN A 109 -8.22 8.94 -2.76
N CYS A 110 -8.99 7.85 -2.86
CA CYS A 110 -8.52 6.52 -2.47
C CYS A 110 -7.29 6.03 -3.26
N ALA A 111 -7.15 6.40 -4.54
CA ALA A 111 -5.98 6.01 -5.31
C ALA A 111 -4.70 6.68 -4.77
N ALA A 112 -4.78 7.96 -4.40
CA ALA A 112 -3.67 8.66 -3.77
C ALA A 112 -3.41 8.17 -2.33
N PHE A 113 -4.46 7.77 -1.61
CA PHE A 113 -4.33 7.12 -0.30
C PHE A 113 -3.55 5.81 -0.41
N ASP A 114 -3.94 4.89 -1.31
CA ASP A 114 -3.27 3.60 -1.51
C ASP A 114 -1.80 3.78 -1.92
N ILE A 115 -1.51 4.73 -2.82
CA ILE A 115 -0.13 5.03 -3.23
C ILE A 115 0.68 5.60 -2.06
N ALA A 116 0.15 6.54 -1.29
CA ALA A 116 0.87 7.10 -0.15
C ALA A 116 1.14 6.04 0.94
N LEU A 117 0.17 5.15 1.17
CA LEU A 117 0.26 4.04 2.11
C LEU A 117 1.29 2.99 1.66
N SER A 118 1.29 2.56 0.40
CA SER A 118 2.28 1.59 -0.10
C SER A 118 3.71 2.11 -0.04
N TYR A 119 3.92 3.40 -0.29
CA TYR A 119 5.24 4.04 -0.17
C TYR A 119 5.67 4.31 1.28
N SER A 120 4.80 4.03 2.25
CA SER A 120 5.03 4.16 3.68
C SER A 120 5.87 3.01 4.27
N GLN A 121 6.48 2.15 3.46
CA GLN A 121 7.48 1.17 3.90
C GLN A 121 8.78 1.85 4.40
N GLN A 122 9.06 3.07 3.94
CA GLN A 122 10.18 3.85 4.48
C GLN A 122 9.78 4.54 5.78
N PRO A 123 10.58 4.44 6.87
CA PRO A 123 10.19 4.98 8.17
C PRO A 123 9.76 6.45 8.14
N HIS A 124 10.49 7.30 7.43
CA HIS A 124 10.15 8.73 7.35
C HIS A 124 8.87 9.01 6.54
N HIS A 125 8.60 8.25 5.48
CA HIS A 125 7.32 8.34 4.76
C HIS A 125 6.17 7.83 5.64
N ALA A 126 6.39 6.73 6.36
CA ALA A 126 5.43 6.15 7.29
C ALA A 126 4.98 7.17 8.34
N THR A 127 5.93 7.77 9.07
CA THR A 127 5.64 8.79 10.07
C THR A 127 4.89 9.97 9.47
N ASN A 128 5.37 10.51 8.35
CA ASN A 128 4.74 11.66 7.71
C ASN A 128 3.31 11.35 7.24
N HIS A 129 3.10 10.17 6.68
CA HIS A 129 1.79 9.74 6.21
C HIS A 129 0.81 9.55 7.36
N ILE A 130 1.20 8.82 8.42
CA ILE A 130 0.36 8.62 9.60
C ILE A 130 0.00 9.95 10.26
N THR A 131 0.97 10.85 10.49
CA THR A 131 0.69 12.17 11.06
C THR A 131 -0.28 12.98 10.20
N TYR A 132 -0.18 12.90 8.88
CA TYR A 132 -1.14 13.54 7.98
C TYR A 132 -2.55 12.95 8.13
N LEU A 133 -2.66 11.61 8.18
CA LEU A 133 -3.95 10.94 8.37
C LEU A 133 -4.59 11.31 9.70
N GLU A 134 -3.82 11.33 10.80
CA GLU A 134 -4.27 11.73 12.13
C GLU A 134 -4.83 13.15 12.15
N GLN A 135 -4.07 14.11 11.61
CA GLN A 135 -4.48 15.51 11.57
C GLN A 135 -5.73 15.71 10.72
N THR A 136 -5.82 14.99 9.60
CA THR A 136 -6.99 15.06 8.72
C THR A 136 -8.21 14.47 9.41
N GLU A 137 -8.07 13.33 10.09
CA GLU A 137 -9.15 12.66 10.80
C GLU A 137 -9.71 13.52 11.94
N GLN A 138 -8.84 14.15 12.71
CA GLN A 138 -9.25 15.06 13.80
C GLN A 138 -10.02 16.28 13.29
N GLN A 139 -9.69 16.77 12.10
CA GLN A 139 -10.37 17.93 11.50
C GLN A 139 -11.65 17.52 10.76
N PHE A 140 -11.64 16.35 10.13
CA PHE A 140 -12.70 15.84 9.28
C PHE A 140 -12.93 14.34 9.57
N PRO A 141 -13.77 14.02 10.56
CA PRO A 141 -14.01 12.64 10.95
C PRO A 141 -14.56 11.78 9.81
N ALA A 142 -14.16 10.51 9.78
CA ALA A 142 -14.53 9.49 8.80
C ALA A 142 -14.14 9.81 7.34
N THR A 143 -13.18 10.72 7.12
CA THR A 143 -12.72 11.12 5.78
C THR A 143 -12.30 9.92 4.92
N TRP A 144 -11.64 8.95 5.54
CA TRP A 144 -11.03 7.81 4.86
C TRP A 144 -11.92 6.58 4.86
N GLN A 145 -13.15 6.63 5.38
CA GLN A 145 -13.99 5.44 5.58
C GLN A 145 -14.19 4.62 4.29
N ARG A 146 -14.23 5.27 3.13
CA ARG A 146 -14.36 4.61 1.83
C ARG A 146 -13.06 4.01 1.28
N CYS A 147 -11.93 4.52 1.75
CA CYS A 147 -10.59 4.14 1.30
C CYS A 147 -9.85 3.26 2.31
N TRP A 148 -10.40 3.10 3.53
CA TRP A 148 -9.72 2.40 4.60
C TRP A 148 -9.59 0.91 4.28
N THR A 149 -8.39 0.39 4.39
CA THR A 149 -8.04 -1.00 4.07
C THR A 149 -7.40 -1.70 5.25
N LEU A 150 -7.30 -3.03 5.19
CA LEU A 150 -6.61 -3.81 6.22
C LEU A 150 -5.13 -3.40 6.38
N PRO A 151 -4.35 -3.18 5.31
CA PRO A 151 -3.00 -2.60 5.43
C PRO A 151 -2.95 -1.25 6.15
N ALA A 152 -3.94 -0.37 5.93
CA ALA A 152 -4.04 0.90 6.64
C ALA A 152 -4.29 0.68 8.14
N SER A 153 -5.14 -0.28 8.48
CA SER A 153 -5.41 -0.70 9.87
C SER A 153 -4.12 -1.17 10.56
N PHE A 154 -3.36 -2.04 9.92
CA PHE A 154 -2.08 -2.51 10.45
C PHE A 154 -1.09 -1.36 10.64
N LYS A 155 -1.01 -0.41 9.71
CA LYS A 155 -0.16 0.77 9.86
C LYS A 155 -0.60 1.69 10.99
N ALA A 156 -1.91 1.89 11.19
CA ALA A 156 -2.42 2.65 12.32
C ALA A 156 -2.05 2.00 13.66
N ILE A 157 -2.13 0.67 13.75
CA ILE A 157 -1.78 -0.12 14.94
C ILE A 157 -0.27 -0.10 15.20
N GLU A 158 0.55 -0.31 14.17
CA GLU A 158 2.02 -0.24 14.24
C GLU A 158 2.50 1.12 14.80
N PHE A 159 1.83 2.21 14.40
CA PHE A 159 2.14 3.56 14.85
C PHE A 159 1.36 4.00 16.09
N ILE A 160 0.52 3.13 16.67
CA ILE A 160 -0.28 3.39 17.88
C ILE A 160 -1.11 4.69 17.71
N SER A 161 -1.75 4.82 16.56
CA SER A 161 -2.51 6.02 16.21
C SER A 161 -3.93 5.95 16.78
N GLU A 162 -4.12 6.47 18.00
CA GLU A 162 -5.43 6.52 18.69
C GLU A 162 -6.60 7.00 17.81
N PRO A 163 -6.54 8.16 17.11
CA PRO A 163 -7.69 8.64 16.35
C PRO A 163 -8.02 7.72 15.17
N LEU A 164 -7.02 7.12 14.53
CA LEU A 164 -7.23 6.23 13.39
C LEU A 164 -7.74 4.86 13.84
N ILE A 165 -7.19 4.31 14.93
CA ILE A 165 -7.62 3.03 15.52
C ILE A 165 -9.07 3.15 16.00
N THR A 166 -9.39 4.20 16.76
CA THR A 166 -10.75 4.43 17.28
C THR A 166 -11.77 4.51 16.15
N GLN A 167 -11.43 5.21 15.06
CA GLN A 167 -12.38 5.44 13.98
C GLN A 167 -12.55 4.24 13.05
N TYR A 168 -11.48 3.53 12.75
CA TYR A 168 -11.45 2.59 11.62
C TYR A 168 -11.16 1.13 11.99
N VAL A 169 -10.57 0.88 13.16
CA VAL A 169 -10.25 -0.47 13.63
C VAL A 169 -11.29 -0.93 14.65
N GLY A 170 -11.65 -0.07 15.61
CA GLY A 170 -12.54 -0.41 16.70
C GLY A 170 -11.82 -1.21 17.80
N ASP A 171 -12.46 -2.26 18.31
CA ASP A 171 -11.88 -3.15 19.32
C ASP A 171 -10.69 -3.93 18.72
N LEU A 172 -9.52 -3.73 19.31
CA LEU A 172 -8.26 -4.33 18.85
C LEU A 172 -8.26 -5.84 19.05
N SER A 173 -8.93 -6.36 20.08
CA SER A 173 -9.03 -7.80 20.32
C SER A 173 -9.87 -8.49 19.24
N ASP A 174 -11.03 -7.92 18.92
CA ASP A 174 -11.89 -8.45 17.85
C ASP A 174 -11.21 -8.35 16.49
N HIS A 175 -10.55 -7.22 16.20
CA HIS A 175 -9.78 -7.05 14.96
C HIS A 175 -8.60 -8.04 14.87
N PHE A 176 -7.85 -8.24 15.95
CA PHE A 176 -6.76 -9.23 16.03
C PHE A 176 -7.28 -10.64 15.75
N LYS A 177 -8.40 -11.01 16.38
CA LYS A 177 -8.99 -12.33 16.18
C LYS A 177 -9.39 -12.54 14.71
N LEU A 178 -10.16 -11.60 14.15
CA LEU A 178 -10.72 -11.74 12.80
C LEU A 178 -9.65 -11.74 11.71
N HIS A 179 -8.64 -10.88 11.81
CA HIS A 179 -7.71 -10.62 10.71
C HIS A 179 -6.29 -11.17 10.90
N ILE A 180 -5.98 -11.72 12.08
CA ILE A 180 -4.70 -12.37 12.34
C ILE A 180 -4.92 -13.82 12.71
N VAL A 181 -5.71 -14.08 13.75
CA VAL A 181 -5.88 -15.43 14.29
C VAL A 181 -6.60 -16.33 13.30
N ASP A 182 -7.76 -15.90 12.81
CA ASP A 182 -8.58 -16.71 11.90
C ASP A 182 -7.86 -16.92 10.55
N ASP A 183 -7.21 -15.88 10.01
CA ASP A 183 -6.45 -15.95 8.75
C ASP A 183 -5.24 -16.88 8.87
N LEU A 184 -4.41 -16.73 9.90
CA LEU A 184 -3.25 -17.60 10.09
C LEU A 184 -3.68 -19.04 10.36
N ASN A 185 -4.77 -19.27 11.10
CA ASN A 185 -5.28 -20.63 11.33
C ASN A 185 -5.74 -21.29 10.02
N ALA A 186 -6.37 -20.52 9.13
CA ALA A 186 -6.85 -21.02 7.85
C ALA A 186 -5.69 -21.48 6.95
N THR A 187 -4.56 -20.74 6.94
CA THR A 187 -3.42 -21.03 6.05
C THR A 187 -2.35 -21.92 6.68
N TYR A 188 -2.33 -22.09 8.01
CA TYR A 188 -1.30 -22.88 8.69
C TYR A 188 -1.17 -24.31 8.14
N ARG A 189 -2.31 -24.93 7.82
CA ARG A 189 -2.36 -26.32 7.33
C ARG A 189 -1.90 -26.44 5.88
N ASP A 190 -1.88 -25.34 5.13
CA ASP A 190 -1.38 -25.36 3.75
C ASP A 190 0.13 -25.62 3.70
N CYS A 191 0.85 -25.37 4.81
CA CYS A 191 2.25 -25.72 4.95
C CYS A 191 2.51 -27.24 4.79
N ASP A 192 1.54 -28.10 5.13
CA ASP A 192 1.69 -29.56 4.97
C ASP A 192 1.67 -30.00 3.50
N ASN A 193 1.24 -29.13 2.58
CA ASN A 193 1.24 -29.39 1.14
C ASN A 193 2.59 -29.10 0.48
N LEU A 194 3.58 -28.60 1.22
CA LEU A 194 4.91 -28.33 0.69
C LEU A 194 5.67 -29.64 0.39
N PRO A 195 6.50 -29.66 -0.66
CA PRO A 195 7.13 -30.89 -1.16
C PRO A 195 8.20 -31.46 -0.23
N ASP A 196 8.63 -30.71 0.79
CA ASP A 196 9.73 -31.05 1.67
C ASP A 196 9.35 -30.75 3.14
N GLU A 197 9.69 -31.67 4.04
CA GLU A 197 9.36 -31.58 5.48
C GLU A 197 10.04 -30.37 6.15
N SER A 198 11.26 -30.01 5.75
CA SER A 198 11.94 -28.82 6.26
C SER A 198 11.25 -27.55 5.81
N LEU A 199 10.78 -27.48 4.56
CA LEU A 199 10.00 -26.35 4.05
C LEU A 199 8.64 -26.24 4.75
N ALA A 200 7.99 -27.37 5.05
CA ALA A 200 6.76 -27.41 5.82
C ALA A 200 6.97 -26.85 7.23
N LEU A 201 8.07 -27.23 7.89
CA LEU A 201 8.41 -26.73 9.23
C LEU A 201 8.74 -25.24 9.21
N GLU A 202 9.55 -24.77 8.25
CA GLU A 202 9.86 -23.35 8.07
C GLU A 202 8.58 -22.52 7.87
N CYS A 203 7.67 -22.99 7.00
CA CYS A 203 6.37 -22.36 6.77
C CYS A 203 5.54 -22.27 8.06
N LYS A 204 5.47 -23.35 8.84
CA LYS A 204 4.76 -23.38 10.13
C LYS A 204 5.38 -22.42 11.14
N ASP A 205 6.70 -22.37 11.22
CA ASP A 205 7.41 -21.48 12.13
C ASP A 205 7.26 -20.00 11.73
N GLU A 206 7.19 -19.68 10.45
CA GLU A 206 6.83 -18.35 9.97
C GLU A 206 5.42 -17.92 10.42
N HIS A 207 4.43 -18.82 10.36
CA HIS A 207 3.08 -18.51 10.85
C HIS A 207 3.07 -18.25 12.36
N LYS A 208 3.82 -19.05 13.12
CA LYS A 208 4.00 -18.85 14.56
C LYS A 208 4.65 -17.51 14.88
N GLN A 209 5.69 -17.14 14.13
CA GLN A 209 6.37 -15.86 14.31
C GLN A 209 5.45 -14.69 13.96
N LYS A 210 4.72 -14.77 12.84
CA LYS A 210 3.71 -13.76 12.46
C LYS A 210 2.66 -13.55 13.54
N LEU A 211 2.16 -14.63 14.14
CA LEU A 211 1.21 -14.56 15.24
C LEU A 211 1.81 -13.85 16.47
N LEU A 212 3.06 -14.15 16.84
CA LEU A 212 3.74 -13.50 17.96
C LEU A 212 3.96 -12.02 17.71
N ASP A 213 4.49 -11.65 16.55
CA ASP A 213 4.80 -10.27 16.20
C ASP A 213 3.52 -9.41 16.20
N ALA A 214 2.45 -9.92 15.60
CA ALA A 214 1.14 -9.27 15.63
C ALA A 214 0.59 -9.19 17.06
N SER A 215 0.70 -10.25 17.86
CA SER A 215 0.23 -10.26 19.26
C SER A 215 0.91 -9.18 20.09
N VAL A 216 2.23 -9.04 19.97
CA VAL A 216 3.00 -8.00 20.67
C VAL A 216 2.52 -6.62 20.22
N MET A 217 2.48 -6.37 18.92
CA MET A 217 2.07 -5.08 18.35
C MET A 217 0.66 -4.66 18.81
N TYR A 218 -0.32 -5.57 18.78
CA TYR A 218 -1.70 -5.26 19.19
C TYR A 218 -1.83 -5.03 20.70
N ARG A 219 -1.10 -5.80 21.51
CA ARG A 219 -1.10 -5.62 22.97
C ARG A 219 -0.46 -4.31 23.37
N ASP A 220 0.64 -3.92 22.71
CA ASP A 220 1.29 -2.64 22.93
C ASP A 220 0.34 -1.48 22.57
N ALA A 221 -0.39 -1.59 21.45
CA ALA A 221 -1.40 -0.61 21.06
C ALA A 221 -2.55 -0.52 22.08
N ALA A 222 -3.13 -1.66 22.51
CA ALA A 222 -4.22 -1.69 23.48
C ALA A 222 -3.82 -1.07 24.84
N MET A 223 -2.60 -1.40 25.30
CA MET A 223 -2.05 -0.84 26.54
C MET A 223 -1.77 0.67 26.41
N ALA A 224 -1.25 1.12 25.27
CA ALA A 224 -0.86 2.52 25.10
C ALA A 224 -2.05 3.47 24.90
N ILE A 225 -3.12 3.00 24.26
CA ILE A 225 -4.25 3.86 23.87
C ILE A 225 -5.37 3.80 24.92
N HIS A 226 -5.75 2.59 25.36
CA HIS A 226 -6.91 2.41 26.24
C HIS A 226 -6.53 2.18 27.71
N ASP A 227 -5.24 1.97 28.02
CA ASP A 227 -4.79 1.39 29.30
C ASP A 227 -5.56 0.09 29.66
N ASP A 228 -6.02 -0.63 28.61
CA ASP A 228 -6.94 -1.75 28.75
C ASP A 228 -6.17 -3.08 28.86
N ILE A 229 -5.78 -3.39 30.09
CA ILE A 229 -5.18 -4.68 30.44
C ILE A 229 -6.10 -5.85 30.07
N SER A 230 -7.44 -5.66 30.08
CA SER A 230 -8.38 -6.71 29.70
C SER A 230 -8.31 -7.00 28.21
N GLU A 231 -8.31 -5.97 27.36
CA GLU A 231 -8.19 -6.10 25.90
C GLU A 231 -6.84 -6.72 25.51
N ALA A 232 -5.73 -6.20 26.07
CA ALA A 232 -4.41 -6.80 25.87
C ALA A 232 -4.34 -8.26 26.35
N GLY A 233 -5.04 -8.58 27.44
CA GLY A 233 -5.20 -9.94 27.96
C GLY A 233 -5.95 -10.87 27.00
N ARG A 234 -7.01 -10.38 26.34
CA ARG A 234 -7.77 -11.16 25.35
C ARG A 234 -6.94 -11.45 24.10
N ILE A 235 -6.18 -10.48 23.60
CA ILE A 235 -5.24 -10.68 22.48
C ILE A 235 -4.22 -11.78 22.84
N GLY A 236 -3.64 -11.73 24.05
CA GLY A 236 -2.77 -12.78 24.56
C GLY A 236 -3.47 -14.15 24.66
N GLY A 237 -4.72 -14.17 25.10
CA GLY A 237 -5.56 -15.37 25.17
C GLY A 237 -5.79 -16.01 23.80
N HIS A 238 -6.12 -15.20 22.78
CA HIS A 238 -6.28 -15.68 21.40
C HIS A 238 -4.99 -16.27 20.84
N THR A 239 -3.86 -15.61 21.11
CA THR A 239 -2.53 -16.06 20.71
C THR A 239 -2.21 -17.46 21.29
N ILE A 240 -2.38 -17.62 22.61
CA ILE A 240 -2.13 -18.90 23.28
C ILE A 240 -3.10 -19.98 22.79
N GLY A 241 -4.38 -19.63 22.62
CA GLY A 241 -5.40 -20.55 22.11
C GLY A 241 -5.00 -21.14 20.76
N LEU A 242 -4.60 -20.30 19.81
CA LEU A 242 -4.18 -20.74 18.48
C LEU A 242 -2.91 -21.60 18.51
N PHE A 243 -1.93 -21.25 19.35
CA PHE A 243 -0.75 -22.10 19.54
C PHE A 243 -1.09 -23.50 20.04
N LEU A 244 -2.01 -23.62 20.99
CA LEU A 244 -2.47 -24.91 21.50
C LEU A 244 -3.24 -25.70 20.45
N GLU A 245 -4.03 -25.03 19.60
CA GLU A 245 -4.72 -25.66 18.47
C GLU A 245 -3.72 -26.25 17.47
N TRP A 246 -2.71 -25.48 17.05
CA TRP A 246 -1.67 -25.95 16.15
C TRP A 246 -0.85 -27.08 16.76
N GLN A 247 -0.47 -26.97 18.04
CA GLN A 247 0.23 -28.05 18.73
C GLN A 247 -0.61 -29.34 18.78
N ALA A 248 -1.91 -29.23 19.05
CA ALA A 248 -2.81 -30.38 19.08
C ALA A 248 -3.00 -31.01 17.68
N TYR A 249 -2.96 -30.20 16.63
CA TYR A 249 -2.96 -30.65 15.23
C TYR A 249 -1.67 -31.39 14.89
N ASP A 250 -0.51 -30.78 15.14
CA ASP A 250 0.80 -31.35 14.84
C ASP A 250 1.07 -32.64 15.62
N ASN A 251 0.53 -32.79 16.83
CA ASN A 251 0.68 -34.04 17.60
C ASN A 251 -0.17 -35.20 17.08
N ARG A 252 -1.14 -34.95 16.18
CA ARG A 252 -2.05 -35.97 15.64
C ARG A 252 -1.65 -36.47 14.25
N ASN A 253 -0.80 -35.71 13.55
CA ASN A 253 -0.31 -36.00 12.20
C ASN A 253 1.17 -36.34 12.24
#